data_AF-A0A924SG91-F1
#
_entry.id   AF-A0A924SG91-F1
#
_cell.length_a   1.000
_cell.length_b   1.000
_cell.length_c   1.000
_cell.angle_alpha   90.00
_cell.angle_beta   90.00
_cell.angle_gamma   90.00
#
_symmetry.space_group_name_H-M   'P 1'
#
loop_
_entity.id
_entity.type
_entity.pdbx_description
1 polymer ?
#
loop_
_entity_poly.entity_id
_entity_poly.type
_entity_poly.pdbx_seq_one_letter_code
_entity_poly.pdbx_strand_id
1 'polypeptide(L)' 'MKSGRLVSDDGAVWHIGEEALQAADGRNLARVAGSVAYWFAWDGYLGEGADLYGE' A
#
# COMPACT_ATOMS: atom_id res chain seq x y z
N MET A 1 9.76 10.89 -5.28
CA MET A 1 9.41 9.86 -4.27
C MET A 1 9.75 10.41 -2.90
N LYS A 2 8.78 10.54 -1.98
CA LYS A 2 9.08 10.91 -0.59
C LYS A 2 9.71 9.69 0.08
N SER A 3 10.98 9.79 0.50
CA SER A 3 11.63 8.77 1.32
C SER A 3 11.02 8.84 2.73
N GLY A 4 10.03 8.00 3.00
CA GLY A 4 9.39 7.89 4.30
C GLY A 4 10.26 7.08 5.25
N ARG A 5 10.55 7.60 6.44
CA ARG A 5 11.22 6.87 7.51
C ARG A 5 10.17 6.20 8.38
N LEU A 6 10.22 4.87 8.53
CA LEU A 6 9.34 4.14 9.44
C LEU A 6 10.03 4.01 10.81
N VAL A 7 9.26 4.17 11.87
CA VAL A 7 9.73 4.01 13.25
C VAL A 7 8.77 3.04 13.94
N SER A 8 9.29 1.96 14.49
CA SER A 8 8.51 1.00 15.28
C SER A 8 8.32 1.49 16.72
N ASP A 9 7.43 0.83 17.45
CA ASP A 9 7.09 1.20 18.84
C ASP A 9 8.29 1.09 19.81
N ASP A 10 9.23 0.18 19.52
CA ASP A 10 10.52 0.06 20.23
C ASP A 10 11.53 1.16 19.87
N GLY A 11 11.13 2.13 19.03
CA GLY A 11 11.98 3.21 18.55
C GLY A 11 12.94 2.82 17.43
N ALA A 12 12.90 1.58 16.93
CA ALA A 12 13.78 1.17 15.85
C ALA A 12 13.42 1.90 14.55
N VAL A 13 14.45 2.33 13.83
CA VAL A 13 14.32 3.12 12.61
C VAL A 13 14.55 2.20 11.42
N TRP A 14 13.59 2.21 10.50
CA TRP A 14 13.59 1.35 9.32
C TRP A 14 13.71 2.19 8.05
N HIS A 15 14.72 1.85 7.26
CA HIS A 15 14.88 2.35 5.90
C HIS A 15 14.02 1.52 4.94
N ILE A 16 13.23 2.19 4.09
CA ILE A 16 12.39 1.51 3.10
C ILE A 16 13.22 1.15 1.88
N GLY A 17 13.47 -0.14 1.68
CA GLY A 17 14.04 -0.71 0.47
C GLY A 17 13.00 -1.33 -0.46
N GLU A 18 13.46 -1.74 -1.63
CA GLU A 18 12.63 -2.48 -2.60
C GLU A 18 12.22 -3.84 -2.04
N GLU A 19 13.18 -4.65 -1.61
CA GLU A 19 12.94 -6.03 -1.15
C GLU A 19 12.54 -6.14 0.32
N ALA A 20 13.02 -5.22 1.16
CA ALA A 20 12.90 -5.31 2.61
C ALA A 20 12.95 -3.93 3.29
N LEU A 21 12.38 -3.86 4.49
CA LEU A 21 12.74 -2.83 5.46
C LEU A 21 14.06 -3.22 6.13
N GLN A 22 14.97 -2.26 6.25
CA GLN A 22 16.33 -2.48 6.76
C GLN A 22 16.57 -1.60 7.98
N ALA A 23 17.02 -2.19 9.08
CA ALA A 23 17.46 -1.47 10.27
C ALA A 23 18.99 -1.35 10.30
N ALA A 24 19.51 -0.34 11.00
CA ALA A 24 20.96 -0.09 11.09
C ALA A 24 21.73 -1.20 11.83
N ASP A 25 21.04 -2.01 12.63
CA ASP A 25 21.60 -3.15 13.36
C ASP A 25 21.67 -4.44 12.51
N GLY A 26 21.35 -4.36 11.21
CA GLY A 26 21.41 -5.47 10.27
C GLY A 26 20.15 -6.33 10.23
N ARG A 27 19.11 -6.01 11.00
CA ARG A 27 17.80 -6.67 10.86
C ARG A 27 17.14 -6.30 9.54
N ASN A 28 16.53 -7.31 8.92
CA ASN A 28 15.75 -7.17 7.70
C ASN A 28 14.34 -7.73 7.89
N LEU A 29 13.33 -7.00 7.41
CA LEU A 29 11.95 -7.46 7.32
C LEU A 29 11.56 -7.55 5.85
N ALA A 30 11.42 -8.77 5.36
CA ALA A 30 11.02 -9.04 3.98
C ALA A 30 9.60 -8.52 3.72
N ARG A 31 9.35 -8.06 2.49
CA ARG A 31 7.98 -7.79 2.07
C ARG A 31 7.15 -9.07 2.13
N VAL A 32 5.98 -8.97 2.73
CA VAL A 32 4.94 -9.98 2.63
C VAL A 32 4.09 -9.69 1.40
N ALA A 33 3.64 -10.73 0.70
CA ALA A 33 2.68 -10.60 -0.37
C ALA A 33 1.41 -9.93 0.19
N GLY A 34 1.14 -8.71 -0.25
CA GLY A 34 -0.09 -7.99 0.09
C GLY A 34 -1.17 -8.25 -0.95
N SER A 35 -2.41 -8.39 -0.52
CA SER A 35 -3.56 -8.31 -1.42
C SER A 35 -3.88 -6.85 -1.66
N VAL A 36 -3.81 -6.40 -2.92
CA VAL A 36 -4.32 -5.07 -3.28
C VAL A 36 -5.83 -5.18 -3.44
N ALA A 37 -6.57 -4.81 -2.39
CA ALA A 37 -8.02 -4.66 -2.50
C ALA A 37 -8.32 -3.30 -3.13
N TYR A 38 -8.72 -3.30 -4.39
CA TYR A 38 -9.22 -2.10 -5.05
C TYR A 38 -10.69 -1.88 -4.67
N TRP A 39 -10.98 -0.74 -4.05
CA TRP A 39 -12.31 -0.36 -3.59
C TRP A 39 -13.08 0.50 -4.60
N PHE A 40 -12.80 0.37 -5.90
CA PHE A 40 -13.51 1.10 -6.96
C PHE A 40 -14.67 0.32 -7.59
N ALA A 41 -14.93 -0.91 -7.14
CA ALA A 41 -15.87 -1.80 -7.82
C ALA A 41 -17.37 -1.58 -7.50
N TRP A 42 -17.72 -0.57 -6.68
CA TRP A 42 -19.11 -0.40 -6.19
C TRP A 42 -19.77 0.93 -6.54
N ASP A 43 -19.02 1.95 -6.96
CA ASP A 43 -19.59 3.27 -7.27
C ASP A 43 -20.43 3.26 -8.58
N GLY A 44 -20.17 2.30 -9.48
CA GLY A 44 -20.88 2.18 -10.76
C GLY A 44 -22.02 1.16 -10.83
N TYR A 45 -22.28 0.38 -9.77
CA TYR A 45 -23.30 -0.67 -9.80
C TYR A 45 -24.66 -0.24 -9.22
N LEU A 46 -24.68 0.78 -8.36
CA LEU A 46 -25.90 1.25 -7.67
C LEU A 46 -26.26 2.71 -7.94
N GLY A 47 -25.53 3.41 -8.81
CA GLY A 47 -25.88 4.76 -9.25
C GLY A 47 -26.94 4.73 -10.36
N GLU A 48 -28.00 5.52 -10.19
CA GLU A 48 -29.00 5.76 -11.25
C GLU A 48 -28.31 6.21 -12.54
N GLY A 49 -28.40 5.40 -13.60
CA GLY A 49 -27.92 5.73 -14.94
C GLY A 49 -26.60 5.07 -15.30
N ALA A 50 -26.67 3.82 -15.77
CA ALA A 50 -25.60 3.28 -16.60
C ALA A 50 -25.54 4.09 -17.92
N ASP A 51 -24.57 5.00 -18.03
CA ASP A 51 -24.28 5.78 -19.25
C ASP A 51 -23.80 4.91 -20.44
N LEU A 52 -23.87 3.58 -20.34
CA LEU A 52 -23.38 2.66 -21.36
C LEU A 52 -24.33 2.50 -22.57
N TYR A 53 -25.51 3.14 -22.54
CA TYR A 53 -26.45 3.17 -23.67
C TYR A 53 -26.96 4.58 -23.98
N GLY A 54 -26.05 5.56 -24.00
CA GLY A 54 -26.30 6.89 -24.57
C GLY A 54 -26.10 6.89 -26.10
N GLU A 55 -27.24 6.77 -26.81
CA GLU A 55 -27.50 6.85 -28.26
C GLU A 55 -27.38 5.56 -29.10
#